data_AF-A0A3A0VMU2-F1
#
_entry.id   AF-A0A3A0VMU2-F1
#
_cell.length_a   1.000
_cell.length_b   1.000
_cell.length_c   1.000
_cell.angle_alpha   90.00
_cell.angle_beta   90.00
_cell.angle_gamma   90.00
#
_symmetry.space_group_name_H-M   'P 1'
#
loop_
_entity.id
_entity.type
_entity.pdbx_description
1 polymer ?
#
loop_
_entity_poly.entity_id
_entity_poly.type
_entity_poly.pdbx_seq_one_letter_code
_entity_poly.pdbx_strand_id
1 'polypeptide(L)'
;SARVVKNVTIAPSPEWMQMRLIKAGIRPINNVVDISNYVLIEYGQPLHMFDQDQIGSKHIEVRQAKADEEMTTLDNQERQLKENDIVITNGETPIAIAGVMGGDFSEVTEATKHVVIEGAIFDPVSIRHTSRRLNLRSEASSRFEKGIATEFVDEAVDRACYLLQTYAGGSVAQGRVSQGELGSFVTPIDISVSKVNQTIGFELSAEDIESIFVQLGFETTKNKDVLTVMVPSRRKDISIKEDLIEEIARIYGYDEIPSTLPVFDQVTHGALTDRQSKSRIIKATLEGAGLNQAINYSLVDKDRAKDFALQERETIDLLMPMSEAHSTLRQSLIPHLIDAVAYNVARKNSNVRLYE
;
A
#
# COMPACT_ATOMS: atom_id res chain seq x y z
N SER A 1 21.76 4.09 -2.40
CA SER A 1 23.14 3.71 -2.72
C SER A 1 23.28 3.57 -4.23
N ALA A 2 24.50 3.60 -4.74
CA ALA A 2 24.84 3.48 -6.14
C ALA A 2 26.03 2.54 -6.36
N ARG A 3 25.96 1.70 -7.38
CA ARG A 3 27.10 0.94 -7.92
C ARG A 3 27.26 1.21 -9.42
N VAL A 4 28.44 0.96 -9.94
CA VAL A 4 28.78 1.22 -11.34
C VAL A 4 29.15 -0.08 -12.05
N VAL A 5 28.58 -0.28 -13.24
CA VAL A 5 28.97 -1.36 -14.15
C VAL A 5 29.37 -0.75 -15.49
N LYS A 6 30.58 -1.05 -15.95
CA LYS A 6 31.16 -0.48 -17.17
C LYS A 6 31.13 -1.46 -18.33
N ASN A 7 31.20 -0.96 -19.56
CA ASN A 7 31.30 -1.76 -20.78
C ASN A 7 30.13 -2.75 -20.95
N VAL A 8 28.92 -2.33 -20.59
CA VAL A 8 27.71 -3.12 -20.88
C VAL A 8 27.41 -3.07 -22.38
N THR A 9 26.87 -4.14 -22.91
CA THR A 9 26.34 -4.22 -24.27
C THR A 9 24.85 -4.46 -24.21
N ILE A 10 24.07 -3.53 -24.76
CA ILE A 10 22.61 -3.65 -24.82
C ILE A 10 22.25 -4.72 -25.86
N ALA A 11 21.43 -5.66 -25.43
CA ALA A 11 20.96 -6.77 -26.25
C ALA A 11 19.63 -7.29 -25.70
N PRO A 12 18.89 -8.13 -26.44
CA PRO A 12 17.75 -8.85 -25.87
C PRO A 12 18.16 -9.70 -24.66
N SER A 13 17.32 -9.72 -23.62
CA SER A 13 17.50 -10.55 -22.44
C SER A 13 17.47 -12.04 -22.78
N PRO A 14 18.05 -12.93 -21.95
CA PRO A 14 17.88 -14.37 -22.15
C PRO A 14 16.40 -14.78 -22.02
N GLU A 15 15.98 -15.80 -22.78
CA GLU A 15 14.58 -16.21 -22.91
C GLU A 15 13.90 -16.48 -21.56
N TRP A 16 14.61 -17.11 -20.61
CA TRP A 16 14.06 -17.39 -19.29
C TRP A 16 13.69 -16.11 -18.52
N MET A 17 14.45 -15.03 -18.68
CA MET A 17 14.19 -13.75 -18.00
C MET A 17 13.00 -13.05 -18.65
N GLN A 18 12.96 -13.01 -19.99
CA GLN A 18 11.81 -12.49 -20.74
C GLN A 18 10.52 -13.22 -20.33
N MET A 19 10.55 -14.55 -20.28
CA MET A 19 9.38 -15.35 -19.91
C MET A 19 8.93 -15.14 -18.47
N ARG A 20 9.86 -14.92 -17.52
CA ARG A 20 9.50 -14.58 -16.13
C ARG A 20 8.86 -13.20 -16.04
N LEU A 21 9.39 -12.21 -16.76
CA LEU A 21 8.80 -10.87 -16.83
C LEU A 21 7.40 -10.89 -17.44
N ILE A 22 7.22 -11.58 -18.57
CA ILE A 22 5.91 -11.72 -19.23
C ILE A 22 4.89 -12.37 -18.29
N LYS A 23 5.28 -13.44 -17.57
CA LYS A 23 4.42 -14.10 -16.57
C LYS A 23 4.05 -13.18 -15.40
N ALA A 24 4.88 -12.18 -15.10
CA ALA A 24 4.61 -11.15 -14.11
C ALA A 24 3.89 -9.91 -14.69
N GLY A 25 3.48 -9.93 -15.96
CA GLY A 25 2.78 -8.82 -16.61
C GLY A 25 3.70 -7.68 -17.05
N ILE A 26 5.02 -7.87 -17.08
CA ILE A 26 6.01 -6.89 -17.51
C ILE A 26 6.47 -7.22 -18.93
N ARG A 27 6.39 -6.24 -19.84
CA ARG A 27 6.90 -6.37 -21.21
C ARG A 27 8.43 -6.32 -21.19
N PRO A 28 9.14 -7.33 -21.71
CA PRO A 28 10.59 -7.28 -21.89
C PRO A 28 11.01 -6.19 -22.87
N ILE A 29 12.14 -5.54 -22.62
CA ILE A 29 12.67 -4.43 -23.41
C ILE A 29 14.08 -4.76 -23.89
N ASN A 30 15.04 -4.83 -22.97
CA ASN A 30 16.44 -5.19 -23.23
C ASN A 30 17.08 -5.71 -21.93
N ASN A 31 18.24 -6.35 -22.03
CA ASN A 31 18.94 -6.97 -20.91
C ASN A 31 19.14 -6.03 -19.70
N VAL A 32 19.48 -4.76 -19.88
CA VAL A 32 19.73 -3.84 -18.76
C VAL A 32 18.43 -3.43 -18.06
N VAL A 33 17.42 -3.01 -18.83
CA VAL A 33 16.12 -2.60 -18.29
C VAL A 33 15.40 -3.80 -17.66
N ASP A 34 15.45 -4.95 -18.31
CA ASP A 34 14.84 -6.19 -17.84
C ASP A 34 15.48 -6.69 -16.55
N ILE A 35 16.80 -6.53 -16.37
CA ILE A 35 17.46 -6.86 -15.10
C ILE A 35 16.90 -6.04 -13.95
N SER A 36 16.69 -4.72 -14.14
CA SER A 36 16.10 -3.89 -13.09
C SER A 36 14.69 -4.34 -12.68
N ASN A 37 13.84 -4.65 -13.67
CA ASN A 37 12.49 -5.16 -13.44
C ASN A 37 12.48 -6.58 -12.85
N TYR A 38 13.42 -7.42 -13.29
CA TYR A 38 13.54 -8.78 -12.83
C TYR A 38 13.98 -8.83 -11.37
N VAL A 39 14.97 -8.03 -10.98
CA VAL A 39 15.44 -7.93 -9.59
C VAL A 39 14.38 -7.30 -8.69
N LEU A 40 13.59 -6.34 -9.21
CA LEU A 40 12.42 -5.84 -8.50
C LEU A 40 11.43 -6.96 -8.13
N ILE A 41 11.21 -7.94 -9.01
CA ILE A 41 10.34 -9.09 -8.71
C ILE A 41 11.05 -10.10 -7.80
N GLU A 42 12.34 -10.34 -8.01
CA GLU A 42 13.13 -11.34 -7.28
C GLU A 42 13.34 -10.94 -5.80
N TYR A 43 13.62 -9.66 -5.53
CA TYR A 43 13.96 -9.15 -4.19
C TYR A 43 12.95 -8.15 -3.61
N GLY A 44 12.01 -7.63 -4.42
CA GLY A 44 11.08 -6.59 -3.98
C GLY A 44 11.70 -5.18 -3.90
N GLN A 45 12.99 -5.02 -4.17
CA GLN A 45 13.70 -3.74 -4.19
C GLN A 45 13.60 -3.08 -5.57
N PRO A 46 12.99 -1.88 -5.69
CA PRO A 46 13.06 -1.12 -6.93
C PRO A 46 14.49 -0.65 -7.21
N LEU A 47 14.95 -0.87 -8.43
CA LEU A 47 16.23 -0.40 -8.91
C LEU A 47 16.01 0.57 -10.07
N HIS A 48 16.86 1.60 -10.14
CA HIS A 48 16.92 2.48 -11.30
C HIS A 48 18.27 2.37 -11.98
N MET A 49 18.27 2.43 -13.32
CA MET A 49 19.47 2.34 -14.14
C MET A 49 19.64 3.68 -14.84
N PHE A 50 20.71 4.39 -14.51
CA PHE A 50 21.10 5.61 -15.23
C PHE A 50 22.22 5.31 -16.20
N ASP A 51 22.19 5.92 -17.39
CA ASP A 51 23.37 5.99 -18.25
C ASP A 51 24.40 6.90 -17.59
N GLN A 52 25.50 6.32 -17.13
CA GLN A 52 26.57 7.03 -16.42
C GLN A 52 27.12 8.20 -17.24
N ASP A 53 27.15 8.09 -18.56
CA ASP A 53 27.70 9.11 -19.44
C ASP A 53 26.72 10.27 -19.68
N GLN A 54 25.42 10.06 -19.41
CA GLN A 54 24.35 11.05 -19.61
C GLN A 54 23.83 11.71 -18.32
N ILE A 55 24.27 11.27 -17.14
CA ILE A 55 23.91 11.94 -15.87
C ILE A 55 24.27 13.44 -15.90
N GLY A 56 25.26 13.84 -16.69
CA GLY A 56 25.70 15.23 -16.83
C GLY A 56 26.64 15.70 -15.72
N SER A 57 26.86 14.88 -14.69
CA SER A 57 27.85 15.14 -13.65
C SER A 57 28.34 13.83 -13.00
N LYS A 58 29.32 13.94 -12.08
CA LYS A 58 29.78 12.82 -11.23
C LYS A 58 29.17 12.86 -9.83
N HIS A 59 28.13 13.67 -9.64
CA HIS A 59 27.47 13.92 -8.37
C HIS A 59 25.99 13.57 -8.50
N ILE A 60 25.48 12.77 -7.57
CA ILE A 60 24.05 12.51 -7.43
C ILE A 60 23.64 13.11 -6.10
N GLU A 61 22.67 14.01 -6.14
CA GLU A 61 22.04 14.61 -4.97
C GLU A 61 20.56 14.20 -4.95
N VAL A 62 20.08 13.82 -3.78
CA VAL A 62 18.66 13.56 -3.53
C VAL A 62 18.15 14.69 -2.65
N ARG A 63 17.13 15.41 -3.12
CA ARG A 63 16.55 16.53 -2.40
C ARG A 63 15.06 16.66 -2.72
N GLN A 64 14.39 17.52 -1.97
CA GLN A 64 13.07 17.98 -2.35
C GLN A 64 13.14 18.85 -3.61
N ALA A 65 12.09 18.81 -4.42
CA ALA A 65 11.89 19.75 -5.52
C ALA A 65 11.75 21.17 -4.97
N LYS A 66 12.13 22.16 -5.77
CA LYS A 66 11.85 23.57 -5.48
C LYS A 66 10.40 23.89 -5.84
N ALA A 67 9.84 24.97 -5.29
CA ALA A 67 8.52 25.45 -5.69
C ALA A 67 8.49 25.68 -7.20
N ASP A 68 7.49 25.11 -7.86
CA ASP A 68 7.25 25.20 -9.30
C ASP A 68 8.46 24.74 -10.15
N GLU A 69 9.30 23.84 -9.62
CA GLU A 69 10.36 23.19 -10.39
C GLU A 69 9.75 22.30 -11.47
N GLU A 70 10.28 22.39 -12.68
CA GLU A 70 9.81 21.61 -13.83
C GLU A 70 10.86 20.58 -14.22
N MET A 71 10.39 19.42 -14.70
CA MET A 71 11.22 18.43 -15.35
C MET A 71 10.44 17.64 -16.39
N THR A 72 11.12 17.15 -17.41
CA THR A 72 10.54 16.23 -18.41
C THR A 72 10.82 14.79 -18.01
N THR A 73 9.78 13.97 -17.93
CA THR A 73 9.93 12.53 -17.69
C THR A 73 10.14 11.76 -18.99
N LEU A 74 10.66 10.53 -18.91
CA LEU A 74 10.96 9.66 -20.07
C LEU A 74 9.77 9.38 -21.01
N ASP A 75 8.55 9.67 -20.59
CA ASP A 75 7.36 9.65 -21.44
C ASP A 75 7.15 10.95 -22.25
N ASN A 76 8.14 11.83 -22.26
CA ASN A 76 8.17 13.13 -22.92
C ASN A 76 7.06 14.09 -22.43
N GLN A 77 6.63 13.94 -21.18
CA GLN A 77 5.70 14.87 -20.55
C GLN A 77 6.43 15.76 -19.55
N GLU A 78 6.17 17.06 -19.64
CA GLU A 78 6.62 18.04 -18.67
C GLU A 78 5.81 17.91 -17.37
N ARG A 79 6.50 17.93 -16.23
CA ARG A 79 5.93 17.72 -14.90
C ARG A 79 6.20 18.93 -14.04
N GLN A 80 5.13 19.54 -13.53
CA GLN A 80 5.22 20.55 -12.48
C GLN A 80 5.34 19.87 -11.12
N LEU A 81 6.48 20.10 -10.47
CA LEU A 81 6.80 19.52 -9.18
C LEU A 81 6.37 20.45 -8.04
N LYS A 82 6.12 19.85 -6.89
CA LYS A 82 5.82 20.53 -5.63
C LYS A 82 6.96 20.28 -4.64
N GLU A 83 7.11 21.15 -3.66
CA GLU A 83 8.17 21.06 -2.63
C GLU A 83 8.19 19.75 -1.82
N ASN A 84 7.12 18.95 -1.88
CA ASN A 84 7.06 17.65 -1.21
C ASN A 84 7.52 16.48 -2.10
N ASP A 85 7.76 16.73 -3.39
CA ASP A 85 8.27 15.70 -4.29
C ASP A 85 9.77 15.54 -4.10
N ILE A 86 10.21 14.29 -4.06
CA ILE A 86 11.63 13.95 -3.98
C ILE A 86 12.16 13.84 -5.41
N VAL A 87 13.25 14.54 -5.70
CA VAL A 87 13.96 14.47 -6.97
C VAL A 87 15.37 13.96 -6.78
N ILE A 88 15.87 13.30 -7.83
CA ILE A 88 17.27 12.97 -7.99
C ILE A 88 17.83 13.98 -8.98
N THR A 89 18.91 14.65 -8.64
CA THR A 89 19.55 15.69 -9.47
C THR A 89 21.05 15.43 -9.58
N ASN A 90 21.63 15.91 -10.67
CA ASN A 90 23.07 15.92 -10.90
C ASN A 90 23.79 17.12 -10.23
N GLY A 91 23.06 17.95 -9.48
CA GLY A 91 23.49 19.20 -8.85
C GLY A 91 22.97 20.44 -9.55
N GLU A 92 22.57 20.33 -10.82
CA GLU A 92 22.03 21.43 -11.62
C GLU A 92 20.57 21.16 -12.00
N THR A 93 20.29 19.98 -12.58
CA THR A 93 18.99 19.63 -13.15
C THR A 93 18.47 18.31 -12.60
N PRO A 94 17.16 18.19 -12.31
CA PRO A 94 16.54 16.90 -11.99
C PRO A 94 16.75 15.88 -13.11
N ILE A 95 17.23 14.69 -12.75
CA ILE A 95 17.43 13.55 -13.64
C ILE A 95 16.34 12.49 -13.47
N ALA A 96 15.59 12.50 -12.35
CA ALA A 96 14.47 11.61 -12.09
C ALA A 96 13.53 12.16 -10.99
N ILE A 97 12.25 11.79 -11.06
CA ILE A 97 11.34 11.85 -9.91
C ILE A 97 11.60 10.59 -9.08
N ALA A 98 12.20 10.78 -7.90
CA ALA A 98 12.75 9.69 -7.11
C ALA A 98 11.66 8.65 -6.78
N GLY A 99 11.95 7.37 -7.05
CA GLY A 99 11.01 6.27 -6.80
C GLY A 99 9.74 6.23 -7.65
N VAL A 100 9.58 7.14 -8.62
CA VAL A 100 8.39 7.23 -9.48
C VAL A 100 8.75 6.98 -10.95
N MET A 101 9.57 7.84 -11.56
CA MET A 101 9.91 7.79 -12.99
C MET A 101 11.21 8.53 -13.30
N GLY A 102 11.99 8.01 -14.25
CA GLY A 102 13.21 8.65 -14.76
C GLY A 102 12.93 9.87 -15.64
N GLY A 103 13.92 10.76 -15.76
CA GLY A 103 13.92 11.86 -16.72
C GLY A 103 14.17 11.39 -18.15
N ASP A 104 14.07 12.31 -19.09
CA ASP A 104 14.16 12.07 -20.54
C ASP A 104 15.58 11.91 -21.10
N PHE A 105 16.62 12.36 -20.38
CA PHE A 105 18.00 12.31 -20.89
C PHE A 105 18.92 11.33 -20.16
N SER A 106 18.61 10.93 -18.92
CA SER A 106 19.49 10.08 -18.10
C SER A 106 19.19 8.58 -18.23
N GLU A 107 18.21 8.22 -19.07
CA GLU A 107 17.76 6.85 -19.26
C GLU A 107 18.74 5.98 -20.05
N VAL A 108 18.62 4.66 -19.87
CA VAL A 108 19.39 3.69 -20.65
C VAL A 108 18.85 3.59 -22.07
N THR A 109 19.72 3.80 -23.05
CA THR A 109 19.43 3.67 -24.48
C THR A 109 20.25 2.53 -25.09
N GLU A 110 20.03 2.20 -26.37
CA GLU A 110 20.85 1.21 -27.09
C GLU A 110 22.34 1.59 -27.17
N ALA A 111 22.68 2.88 -27.01
CA ALA A 111 24.04 3.38 -27.05
C ALA A 111 24.77 3.33 -25.69
N THR A 112 24.04 3.07 -24.60
CA THR A 112 24.58 3.09 -23.24
C THR A 112 25.67 2.03 -23.04
N LYS A 113 26.81 2.45 -22.48
CA LYS A 113 27.96 1.57 -22.20
C LYS A 113 28.32 1.48 -20.73
N HIS A 114 27.92 2.46 -19.94
CA HIS A 114 28.27 2.56 -18.53
C HIS A 114 26.99 2.86 -17.75
N VAL A 115 26.70 2.05 -16.74
CA VAL A 115 25.44 2.13 -15.99
C VAL A 115 25.72 2.40 -14.52
N VAL A 116 24.97 3.36 -13.95
CA VAL A 116 24.85 3.54 -12.51
C VAL A 116 23.56 2.87 -12.04
N ILE A 117 23.69 1.96 -11.09
CA ILE A 117 22.57 1.21 -10.52
C ILE A 117 22.23 1.84 -9.18
N GLU A 118 21.04 2.41 -9.07
CA GLU A 118 20.49 2.93 -7.83
C GLU A 118 19.72 1.83 -7.07
N GLY A 119 20.01 1.68 -5.78
CA GLY A 119 19.12 1.04 -4.82
C GLY A 119 18.84 1.99 -3.65
N ALA A 120 17.61 2.43 -3.50
CA ALA A 120 17.23 3.45 -2.52
C ALA A 120 16.03 3.00 -1.67
N ILE A 121 15.80 3.71 -0.57
CA ILE A 121 14.53 3.68 0.16
C ILE A 121 14.05 5.13 0.22
N PHE A 122 12.88 5.37 -0.36
CA PHE A 122 12.21 6.67 -0.28
C PHE A 122 11.04 6.61 0.71
N ASP A 123 10.65 7.77 1.23
CA ASP A 123 9.52 7.87 2.15
C ASP A 123 8.22 7.38 1.47
N PRO A 124 7.51 6.37 2.03
CA PRO A 124 6.33 5.78 1.40
C PRO A 124 5.20 6.78 1.13
N VAL A 125 5.03 7.76 2.01
CA VAL A 125 3.96 8.76 1.94
C VAL A 125 4.25 9.75 0.82
N SER A 126 5.50 10.24 0.73
CA SER A 126 5.97 11.13 -0.32
C SER A 126 5.78 10.49 -1.70
N ILE A 127 6.26 9.25 -1.89
CA ILE A 127 6.08 8.52 -3.15
C ILE A 127 4.60 8.32 -3.49
N ARG A 128 3.76 7.96 -2.51
CA ARG A 128 2.31 7.80 -2.71
C ARG A 128 1.65 9.09 -3.21
N HIS A 129 2.01 10.24 -2.63
CA HIS A 129 1.41 11.51 -3.01
C HIS A 129 1.87 11.96 -4.39
N THR A 130 3.17 11.84 -4.68
CA THR A 130 3.73 12.20 -5.99
C THR A 130 3.17 11.31 -7.11
N SER A 131 3.18 9.99 -6.93
CA SER A 131 2.68 9.03 -7.93
C SER A 131 1.20 9.22 -8.24
N ARG A 132 0.36 9.40 -7.21
CA ARG A 132 -1.10 9.59 -7.38
C ARG A 132 -1.43 10.92 -8.02
N ARG A 133 -0.76 12.00 -7.63
CA ARG A 133 -1.02 13.35 -8.15
C ARG A 133 -0.66 13.46 -9.62
N LEU A 134 0.48 12.87 -10.01
CA LEU A 134 0.97 12.89 -11.40
C LEU A 134 0.38 11.76 -12.26
N ASN A 135 -0.43 10.86 -11.68
CA ASN A 135 -0.93 9.65 -12.33
C ASN A 135 0.20 8.76 -12.91
N LEU A 136 1.33 8.69 -12.20
CA LEU A 136 2.53 7.95 -12.56
C LEU A 136 2.74 6.75 -11.63
N ARG A 137 1.69 5.96 -11.41
CA ARG A 137 1.81 4.77 -10.57
C ARG A 137 2.47 3.64 -11.35
N SER A 138 3.57 3.11 -10.81
CA SER A 138 4.35 2.03 -11.40
C SER A 138 4.52 0.85 -10.44
N GLU A 139 5.03 -0.28 -10.95
CA GLU A 139 5.39 -1.41 -10.09
C GLU A 139 6.39 -0.93 -9.02
N ALA A 140 7.44 -0.20 -9.39
CA ALA A 140 8.41 0.39 -8.47
C ALA A 140 7.76 1.28 -7.41
N SER A 141 6.96 2.27 -7.81
CA SER A 141 6.35 3.22 -6.86
C SER A 141 5.45 2.49 -5.86
N SER A 142 4.74 1.45 -6.30
CA SER A 142 3.89 0.64 -5.41
C SER A 142 4.65 -0.15 -4.34
N ARG A 143 5.93 -0.50 -4.57
CA ARG A 143 6.77 -1.16 -3.54
C ARG A 143 7.23 -0.14 -2.51
N PHE A 144 7.68 1.03 -2.96
CA PHE A 144 8.01 2.12 -2.04
C PHE A 144 6.81 2.52 -1.17
N GLU A 145 5.61 2.63 -1.75
CA GLU A 145 4.35 2.91 -1.03
C GLU A 145 4.06 1.91 0.10
N LYS A 146 4.46 0.64 -0.06
CA LYS A 146 4.22 -0.44 0.92
C LYS A 146 5.38 -0.62 1.91
N GLY A 147 6.48 0.10 1.70
CA GLY A 147 7.70 -0.01 2.48
C GLY A 147 8.66 -1.06 1.93
N ILE A 148 9.94 -0.76 2.08
CA ILE A 148 11.06 -1.59 1.62
C ILE A 148 11.73 -2.27 2.82
N ALA A 149 12.13 -3.54 2.64
CA ALA A 149 12.96 -4.30 3.58
C ALA A 149 14.42 -3.86 3.46
N THR A 150 15.03 -3.44 4.58
CA THR A 150 16.39 -2.91 4.59
C THR A 150 17.44 -3.97 4.29
N GLU A 151 17.21 -5.21 4.73
CA GLU A 151 18.07 -6.39 4.49
C GLU A 151 18.41 -6.62 3.01
N PHE A 152 17.49 -6.31 2.09
CA PHE A 152 17.66 -6.62 0.66
C PHE A 152 18.11 -5.45 -0.21
N VAL A 153 18.21 -4.23 0.31
CA VAL A 153 18.59 -3.05 -0.50
C VAL A 153 19.95 -3.29 -1.15
N ASP A 154 20.92 -3.71 -0.34
CA ASP A 154 22.28 -3.87 -0.81
C ASP A 154 22.44 -5.14 -1.66
N GLU A 155 21.85 -6.24 -1.21
CA GLU A 155 21.89 -7.52 -1.93
C GLU A 155 21.23 -7.43 -3.31
N ALA A 156 20.12 -6.71 -3.45
CA ALA A 156 19.45 -6.51 -4.74
C ALA A 156 20.31 -5.72 -5.73
N VAL A 157 21.00 -4.67 -5.28
CA VAL A 157 21.95 -3.93 -6.13
C VAL A 157 23.10 -4.85 -6.58
N ASP A 158 23.62 -5.68 -5.67
CA ASP A 158 24.69 -6.62 -5.99
C ASP A 158 24.22 -7.72 -6.94
N ARG A 159 22.97 -8.16 -6.79
CA ARG A 159 22.31 -9.08 -7.72
C ARG A 159 22.19 -8.48 -9.11
N ALA A 160 21.78 -7.23 -9.24
CA ALA A 160 21.72 -6.55 -10.52
C ALA A 160 23.10 -6.38 -11.16
N CYS A 161 24.12 -6.00 -10.39
CA CYS A 161 25.52 -5.98 -10.84
C CYS A 161 25.95 -7.34 -11.42
N TYR A 162 25.66 -8.42 -10.70
CA TYR A 162 25.98 -9.78 -11.13
C TYR A 162 25.26 -10.16 -12.44
N LEU A 163 23.98 -9.85 -12.56
CA LEU A 163 23.21 -10.13 -13.78
C LEU A 163 23.70 -9.29 -14.96
N LEU A 164 24.10 -8.03 -14.74
CA LEU A 164 24.68 -7.18 -15.79
C LEU A 164 26.04 -7.70 -16.26
N GLN A 165 26.87 -8.20 -15.34
CA GLN A 165 28.10 -8.88 -15.71
C GLN A 165 27.82 -10.12 -16.56
N THR A 166 26.81 -10.91 -16.17
CA THR A 166 26.51 -12.20 -16.79
C THR A 166 25.84 -12.06 -18.15
N TYR A 167 24.88 -11.13 -18.30
CA TYR A 167 23.98 -11.04 -19.45
C TYR A 167 24.15 -9.77 -20.29
N ALA A 168 24.93 -8.79 -19.81
CA ALA A 168 25.29 -7.59 -20.57
C ALA A 168 26.81 -7.45 -20.78
N GLY A 169 27.62 -8.44 -20.36
CA GLY A 169 29.08 -8.40 -20.50
C GLY A 169 29.76 -7.31 -19.66
N GLY A 170 29.04 -6.75 -18.69
CA GLY A 170 29.50 -5.61 -17.89
C GLY A 170 30.66 -5.95 -16.95
N SER A 171 31.54 -4.99 -16.72
CA SER A 171 32.62 -5.02 -15.74
C SER A 171 32.20 -4.26 -14.48
N VAL A 172 31.97 -4.99 -13.39
CA VAL A 172 31.48 -4.40 -12.13
C VAL A 172 32.61 -3.66 -11.42
N ALA A 173 32.39 -2.38 -11.10
CA ALA A 173 33.32 -1.59 -10.32
C ALA A 173 33.31 -2.00 -8.83
N GLN A 174 34.46 -1.91 -8.18
CA GLN A 174 34.57 -2.13 -6.74
C GLN A 174 33.94 -0.98 -5.95
N GLY A 175 33.40 -1.32 -4.78
CA GLY A 175 32.79 -0.35 -3.87
C GLY A 175 31.32 -0.05 -4.19
N ARG A 176 30.73 0.72 -3.28
CA ARG A 176 29.36 1.21 -3.29
C ARG A 176 29.39 2.63 -2.71
N VAL A 177 28.70 3.55 -3.37
CA VAL A 177 28.49 4.90 -2.83
C VAL A 177 27.12 4.90 -2.14
N SER A 178 27.07 5.25 -0.87
CA SER A 178 25.82 5.26 -0.10
C SER A 178 25.80 6.43 0.89
N GLN A 179 24.58 6.84 1.24
CA GLN A 179 24.29 7.87 2.23
C GLN A 179 23.14 7.35 3.10
N GLY A 180 23.24 7.52 4.42
CA GLY A 180 22.28 7.03 5.41
C GLY A 180 22.67 5.71 6.07
N GLU A 181 21.94 5.33 7.11
CA GLU A 181 22.14 4.10 7.88
C GLU A 181 20.88 3.22 7.77
N LEU A 182 21.06 1.96 7.36
CA LEU A 182 19.94 1.00 7.24
C LEU A 182 19.50 0.40 8.58
N GLY A 183 20.27 0.62 9.65
CA GLY A 183 20.03 0.05 10.97
C GLY A 183 20.33 -1.44 11.04
N SER A 184 19.82 -2.08 12.11
CA SER A 184 19.90 -3.54 12.26
C SER A 184 18.93 -4.22 11.30
N PHE A 185 19.37 -5.33 10.68
CA PHE A 185 18.50 -6.19 9.88
C PHE A 185 17.70 -7.18 10.73
N VAL A 186 17.87 -7.15 12.05
CA VAL A 186 17.20 -8.04 12.99
C VAL A 186 16.73 -7.24 14.19
N THR A 187 15.48 -7.46 14.60
CA THR A 187 14.90 -6.87 15.81
C THR A 187 14.53 -7.99 16.79
N PRO A 188 15.10 -8.02 18.01
CA PRO A 188 14.70 -9.00 19.02
C PRO A 188 13.32 -8.62 19.61
N ILE A 189 12.39 -9.56 19.62
CA ILE A 189 11.08 -9.41 20.25
C ILE A 189 10.86 -10.55 21.24
N ASP A 190 10.61 -10.17 22.49
CA ASP A 190 10.32 -11.12 23.56
C ASP A 190 8.82 -11.46 23.59
N ILE A 191 8.52 -12.76 23.61
CA ILE A 191 7.16 -13.29 23.74
C ILE A 191 7.13 -14.45 24.73
N SER A 192 6.12 -14.48 25.60
CA SER A 192 5.92 -15.59 26.54
C SER A 192 4.89 -16.58 26.01
N VAL A 193 5.09 -17.86 26.32
CA VAL A 193 4.14 -18.94 26.00
C VAL A 193 2.75 -18.63 26.55
N SER A 194 2.70 -18.14 27.78
CA SER A 194 1.46 -17.72 28.44
C SER A 194 0.71 -16.65 27.65
N LYS A 195 1.41 -15.66 27.10
CA LYS A 195 0.79 -14.57 26.33
C LYS A 195 0.16 -15.08 25.04
N VAL A 196 0.83 -16.01 24.34
CA VAL A 196 0.30 -16.64 23.11
C VAL A 196 -0.99 -17.40 23.44
N ASN A 197 -0.90 -18.34 24.38
CA ASN A 197 -2.02 -19.19 24.77
C ASN A 197 -3.20 -18.39 25.34
N GLN A 198 -2.94 -17.35 26.14
CA GLN A 198 -4.00 -16.48 26.67
C GLN A 198 -4.70 -15.67 25.57
N THR A 199 -3.98 -15.24 24.53
CA THR A 199 -4.54 -14.39 23.47
C THR A 199 -5.37 -15.20 22.48
N ILE A 200 -4.90 -16.40 22.11
CA ILE A 200 -5.57 -17.23 21.09
C ILE A 200 -6.54 -18.24 21.72
N GLY A 201 -6.26 -18.71 22.94
CA GLY A 201 -6.97 -19.81 23.57
C GLY A 201 -6.37 -21.20 23.29
N PHE A 202 -5.14 -21.25 22.75
CA PHE A 202 -4.41 -22.51 22.57
C PHE A 202 -3.77 -23.02 23.86
N GLU A 203 -3.28 -24.27 23.82
CA GLU A 203 -2.43 -24.89 24.84
C GLU A 203 -1.10 -25.36 24.21
N LEU A 204 -0.38 -24.45 23.54
CA LEU A 204 0.91 -24.77 22.92
C LEU A 204 2.04 -24.82 23.95
N SER A 205 2.99 -25.74 23.75
CA SER A 205 4.25 -25.78 24.48
C SER A 205 5.23 -24.72 23.95
N ALA A 206 6.30 -24.45 24.71
CA ALA A 206 7.37 -23.58 24.24
C ALA A 206 8.05 -24.12 22.96
N GLU A 207 8.19 -25.45 22.89
CA GLU A 207 8.78 -26.19 21.79
C GLU A 207 7.94 -26.06 20.51
N ASP A 208 6.61 -26.13 20.61
CA ASP A 208 5.71 -25.95 19.46
C ASP A 208 5.84 -24.53 18.88
N ILE A 209 5.85 -23.52 19.76
CA ILE A 209 5.98 -22.12 19.39
C ILE A 209 7.35 -21.83 18.77
N GLU A 210 8.43 -22.34 19.36
CA GLU A 210 9.79 -22.21 18.83
C GLU A 210 9.92 -22.83 17.44
N SER A 211 9.36 -24.04 17.24
CA SER A 211 9.36 -24.74 15.95
C SER A 211 8.70 -23.91 14.84
N ILE A 212 7.59 -23.24 15.14
CA ILE A 212 6.91 -22.35 14.19
C ILE A 212 7.80 -21.17 13.79
N PHE A 213 8.45 -20.52 14.76
CA PHE A 213 9.35 -19.40 14.45
C PHE A 213 10.58 -19.86 13.64
N VAL A 214 11.14 -21.03 13.95
CA VAL A 214 12.22 -21.62 13.15
C VAL A 214 11.76 -21.94 11.72
N GLN A 215 10.54 -22.46 11.54
CA GLN A 215 9.95 -22.70 10.21
C GLN A 215 9.79 -21.41 9.40
N LEU A 216 9.47 -20.30 10.07
CA LEU A 216 9.41 -18.96 9.45
C LEU A 216 10.79 -18.36 9.15
N GLY A 217 11.86 -19.04 9.58
CA GLY A 217 13.24 -18.59 9.43
C GLY A 217 13.61 -17.48 10.40
N PHE A 218 13.03 -17.48 11.62
CA PHE A 218 13.39 -16.58 12.71
C PHE A 218 14.25 -17.33 13.72
N GLU A 219 15.49 -16.89 13.91
CA GLU A 219 16.32 -17.42 14.98
C GLU A 219 15.65 -17.10 16.32
N THR A 220 15.51 -18.10 17.17
CA THR A 220 14.78 -17.95 18.43
C THR A 220 15.61 -18.54 19.55
N THR A 221 15.73 -17.81 20.65
CA THR A 221 16.41 -18.29 21.85
C THR A 221 15.40 -18.41 22.98
N LYS A 222 15.49 -19.51 23.74
CA LYS A 222 14.58 -19.82 24.84
C LYS A 222 15.25 -19.53 26.18
N ASN A 223 14.58 -18.75 27.02
CA ASN A 223 14.94 -18.56 28.42
C ASN A 223 13.71 -18.80 29.31
N LYS A 224 13.61 -20.00 29.89
CA LYS A 224 12.46 -20.48 30.65
C LYS A 224 11.17 -20.39 29.82
N ASP A 225 10.24 -19.51 30.21
CA ASP A 225 8.92 -19.33 29.59
C ASP A 225 8.87 -18.16 28.59
N VAL A 226 10.02 -17.53 28.32
CA VAL A 226 10.15 -16.41 27.38
C VAL A 226 11.02 -16.85 26.20
N LEU A 227 10.52 -16.59 24.99
CA LEU A 227 11.25 -16.74 23.74
C LEU A 227 11.66 -15.36 23.25
N THR A 228 12.94 -15.17 22.95
CA THR A 228 13.44 -13.99 22.24
C THR A 228 13.56 -14.36 20.77
N VAL A 229 12.65 -13.80 19.96
CA VAL A 229 12.54 -14.06 18.52
C VAL A 229 13.29 -12.97 17.76
N MET A 230 14.26 -13.38 16.96
CA MET A 230 15.10 -12.50 16.13
C MET A 230 14.39 -12.27 14.80
N VAL A 231 13.53 -11.24 14.75
CA VAL A 231 12.70 -10.95 13.58
C VAL A 231 13.53 -10.24 12.51
N PRO A 232 13.67 -10.81 11.30
CA PRO A 232 14.46 -10.22 10.24
C PRO A 232 13.68 -9.07 9.55
N SER A 233 14.40 -8.06 9.07
CA SER A 233 13.80 -6.85 8.50
C SER A 233 13.06 -7.10 7.17
N ARG A 234 13.25 -8.26 6.52
CA ARG A 234 12.37 -8.77 5.45
C ARG A 234 10.91 -8.95 5.88
N ARG A 235 10.64 -9.05 7.19
CA ARG A 235 9.30 -9.08 7.81
C ARG A 235 9.02 -7.80 8.58
N LYS A 236 9.08 -6.68 7.85
CA LYS A 236 8.88 -5.32 8.38
C LYS A 236 7.50 -5.09 9.01
N ASP A 237 6.52 -5.93 8.67
CA ASP A 237 5.20 -5.95 9.26
C ASP A 237 5.22 -6.34 10.75
N ILE A 238 6.21 -7.14 11.18
CA ILE A 238 6.34 -7.62 12.55
C ILE A 238 7.21 -6.66 13.36
N SER A 239 6.59 -5.92 14.27
CA SER A 239 7.22 -4.90 15.11
C SER A 239 6.88 -5.04 16.60
N ILE A 240 5.78 -5.70 16.92
CA ILE A 240 5.35 -6.01 18.28
C ILE A 240 5.11 -7.50 18.44
N LYS A 241 5.09 -7.97 19.69
CA LYS A 241 4.85 -9.40 20.00
C LYS A 241 3.46 -9.87 19.58
N GLU A 242 2.45 -8.99 19.52
CA GLU A 242 1.12 -9.34 19.02
C GLU A 242 1.16 -9.73 17.52
N ASP A 243 2.08 -9.17 16.73
CA ASP A 243 2.28 -9.57 15.32
C ASP A 243 2.80 -11.03 15.24
N LEU A 244 3.65 -11.43 16.20
CA LEU A 244 4.12 -12.82 16.32
C LEU A 244 3.00 -13.79 16.71
N ILE A 245 1.98 -13.33 17.46
CA ILE A 245 0.84 -14.16 17.85
C ILE A 245 0.04 -14.54 16.58
N GLU A 246 -0.15 -13.62 15.65
CA GLU A 246 -0.80 -13.93 14.36
C GLU A 246 0.04 -14.93 13.54
N GLU A 247 1.36 -14.79 13.51
CA GLU A 247 2.24 -15.75 12.82
C GLU A 247 2.10 -17.16 13.39
N ILE A 248 2.00 -17.29 14.71
CA ILE A 248 1.73 -18.57 15.37
C ILE A 248 0.37 -19.10 14.94
N ALA A 249 -0.69 -18.30 15.09
CA ALA A 249 -2.05 -18.71 14.77
C ALA A 249 -2.20 -19.15 13.31
N ARG A 250 -1.61 -18.41 12.37
CA ARG A 250 -1.73 -18.66 10.93
C ARG A 250 -0.96 -19.89 10.49
N ILE A 251 0.22 -20.15 11.05
CA ILE A 251 1.04 -21.32 10.71
C ILE A 251 0.50 -22.57 11.39
N TYR A 252 0.08 -22.47 12.64
CA TYR A 252 -0.56 -23.58 13.36
C TYR A 252 -1.90 -23.96 12.71
N GLY A 253 -2.70 -22.96 12.34
CA GLY A 253 -3.97 -23.12 11.66
C GLY A 253 -5.10 -22.45 12.44
N TYR A 254 -5.88 -21.60 11.75
CA TYR A 254 -7.06 -20.97 12.36
C TYR A 254 -8.16 -21.99 12.65
N ASP A 255 -8.21 -23.08 11.90
CA ASP A 255 -9.14 -24.20 12.10
C ASP A 255 -8.93 -24.92 13.45
N GLU A 256 -7.73 -24.84 14.02
CA GLU A 256 -7.40 -25.43 15.32
C GLU A 256 -7.78 -24.52 16.49
N ILE A 257 -8.20 -23.27 16.23
CA ILE A 257 -8.59 -22.32 17.30
C ILE A 257 -9.86 -22.83 17.99
N PRO A 258 -9.82 -23.07 19.32
CA PRO A 258 -10.99 -23.55 20.03
C PRO A 258 -12.15 -22.55 19.96
N SER A 259 -13.31 -23.02 19.48
CA SER A 259 -14.53 -22.23 19.51
C SER A 259 -15.08 -22.14 20.93
N THR A 260 -14.85 -21.01 21.58
CA THR A 260 -15.36 -20.71 22.93
C THR A 260 -16.31 -19.50 22.91
N LEU A 261 -17.06 -19.32 24.00
CA LEU A 261 -17.86 -18.11 24.23
C LEU A 261 -17.29 -17.37 25.44
N PRO A 262 -17.16 -16.03 25.37
CA PRO A 262 -16.68 -15.26 26.50
C PRO A 262 -17.68 -15.36 27.66
N VAL A 263 -17.17 -15.66 28.85
CA VAL A 263 -17.91 -15.57 30.10
C VAL A 263 -17.62 -14.22 30.72
N PHE A 264 -18.64 -13.39 30.89
CA PHE A 264 -18.51 -12.08 31.51
C PHE A 264 -18.74 -12.18 33.02
N ASP A 265 -17.78 -11.72 33.82
CA ASP A 265 -17.90 -11.71 35.29
C ASP A 265 -19.05 -10.80 35.76
N GLN A 266 -19.28 -9.71 35.04
CA GLN A 266 -20.38 -8.80 35.31
C GLN A 266 -21.62 -9.20 34.50
N VAL A 267 -22.55 -9.87 35.17
CA VAL A 267 -23.84 -10.24 34.58
C VAL A 267 -24.71 -9.00 34.41
N THR A 268 -25.04 -8.69 33.17
CA THR A 268 -26.06 -7.70 32.82
C THR A 268 -27.20 -8.40 32.07
N HIS A 269 -28.43 -7.95 32.30
CA HIS A 269 -29.56 -8.46 31.53
C HIS A 269 -29.56 -7.81 30.14
N GLY A 270 -29.36 -8.62 29.10
CA GLY A 270 -29.47 -8.17 27.72
C GLY A 270 -30.92 -7.78 27.40
N ALA A 271 -31.21 -6.49 27.45
CA ALA A 271 -32.52 -5.94 27.14
C ALA A 271 -32.43 -4.75 26.20
N LEU A 272 -33.53 -4.51 25.48
CA LEU A 272 -33.70 -3.29 24.72
C LEU A 272 -33.87 -2.11 25.68
N THR A 273 -33.27 -0.97 25.34
CA THR A 273 -33.66 0.30 25.96
C THR A 273 -35.11 0.64 25.62
N ASP A 274 -35.76 1.45 26.45
CA ASP A 274 -37.13 1.91 26.21
C ASP A 274 -37.31 2.48 24.79
N ARG A 275 -36.34 3.25 24.29
CA ARG A 275 -36.38 3.79 22.93
C ARG A 275 -36.33 2.71 21.86
N GLN A 276 -35.45 1.72 22.01
CA GLN A 276 -35.32 0.60 21.06
C GLN A 276 -36.61 -0.26 21.06
N SER A 277 -37.17 -0.53 22.23
CA SER A 277 -38.43 -1.26 22.38
C SER A 277 -39.59 -0.49 21.73
N LYS A 278 -39.77 0.79 22.06
CA LYS A 278 -40.79 1.67 21.46
C LYS A 278 -40.65 1.77 19.95
N SER A 279 -39.42 1.89 19.44
CA SER A 279 -39.15 1.92 18.00
C SER A 279 -39.67 0.65 17.31
N ARG A 280 -39.40 -0.54 17.86
CA ARG A 280 -39.91 -1.81 17.32
C ARG A 280 -41.45 -1.90 17.37
N ILE A 281 -42.06 -1.43 18.46
CA ILE A 281 -43.53 -1.41 18.61
C ILE A 281 -44.17 -0.49 17.57
N ILE A 282 -43.62 0.72 17.38
CA ILE A 282 -44.12 1.69 16.41
C ILE A 282 -44.01 1.11 14.99
N LYS A 283 -42.86 0.52 14.64
CA LYS A 283 -42.66 -0.15 13.34
C LYS A 283 -43.72 -1.21 13.08
N ALA A 284 -43.88 -2.16 14.01
CA ALA A 284 -44.87 -3.23 13.89
C ALA A 284 -46.32 -2.71 13.78
N THR A 285 -46.62 -1.60 14.45
CA THR A 285 -47.94 -0.94 14.37
C THR A 285 -48.18 -0.31 13.00
N LEU A 286 -47.18 0.38 12.43
CA LEU A 286 -47.24 0.97 11.08
C LEU A 286 -47.35 -0.11 10.00
N GLU A 287 -46.57 -1.18 10.13
CA GLU A 287 -46.63 -2.37 9.27
C GLU A 287 -48.02 -3.03 9.33
N GLY A 288 -48.58 -3.20 10.55
CA GLY A 288 -49.93 -3.74 10.76
C GLY A 288 -51.05 -2.86 10.19
N ALA A 289 -50.82 -1.55 10.09
CA ALA A 289 -51.72 -0.61 9.41
C ALA A 289 -51.54 -0.58 7.88
N GLY A 290 -50.61 -1.38 7.33
CA GLY A 290 -50.40 -1.55 5.89
C GLY A 290 -49.38 -0.61 5.25
N LEU A 291 -48.53 0.07 6.04
CA LEU A 291 -47.39 0.85 5.53
C LEU A 291 -46.18 -0.07 5.37
N ASN A 292 -45.38 0.14 4.33
CA ASN A 292 -44.12 -0.57 4.13
C ASN A 292 -42.96 0.28 4.64
N GLN A 293 -41.99 -0.36 5.30
CA GLN A 293 -40.78 0.34 5.73
C GLN A 293 -39.92 0.69 4.50
N ALA A 294 -39.63 1.97 4.32
CA ALA A 294 -38.67 2.49 3.35
C ALA A 294 -37.33 2.78 4.04
N ILE A 295 -36.25 2.64 3.28
CA ILE A 295 -34.91 3.11 3.66
C ILE A 295 -34.39 3.89 2.47
N ASN A 296 -34.26 5.21 2.63
CA ASN A 296 -33.86 6.10 1.55
C ASN A 296 -32.43 6.61 1.76
N TYR A 297 -31.84 7.16 0.70
CA TYR A 297 -30.55 7.82 0.79
C TYR A 297 -30.62 9.02 1.73
N SER A 298 -29.58 9.20 2.54
CA SER A 298 -29.43 10.38 3.40
C SER A 298 -29.02 11.63 2.62
N LEU A 299 -28.38 11.45 1.46
CA LEU A 299 -27.87 12.53 0.61
C LEU A 299 -28.85 12.81 -0.53
N VAL A 300 -29.30 14.05 -0.61
CA VAL A 300 -30.12 14.62 -1.69
C VAL A 300 -29.26 15.56 -2.53
N ASP A 301 -29.82 16.06 -3.63
CA ASP A 301 -29.27 17.22 -4.31
C ASP A 301 -29.34 18.47 -3.43
N LYS A 302 -28.40 19.38 -3.66
CA LYS A 302 -28.22 20.58 -2.85
C LYS A 302 -29.46 21.48 -2.82
N ASP A 303 -30.21 21.52 -3.92
CA ASP A 303 -31.40 22.37 -4.05
C ASP A 303 -32.55 21.85 -3.18
N ARG A 304 -32.69 20.53 -3.04
CA ARG A 304 -33.73 19.88 -2.21
C ARG A 304 -33.32 19.62 -0.77
N ALA A 305 -32.10 19.97 -0.37
CA ALA A 305 -31.59 19.73 0.99
C ALA A 305 -32.41 20.38 2.11
N LYS A 306 -33.04 21.53 1.81
CA LYS A 306 -33.89 22.29 2.74
C LYS A 306 -35.39 22.04 2.52
N ASP A 307 -35.77 21.17 1.58
CA ASP A 307 -37.17 20.86 1.33
C ASP A 307 -37.86 20.36 2.60
N PHE A 308 -39.01 20.94 2.92
CA PHE A 308 -39.81 20.64 4.12
C PHE A 308 -39.08 20.84 5.46
N ALA A 309 -37.96 21.60 5.49
CA ALA A 309 -37.32 21.98 6.74
C ALA A 309 -38.22 22.96 7.53
N LEU A 310 -38.48 22.64 8.80
CA LEU A 310 -39.33 23.47 9.67
C LEU A 310 -38.57 24.64 10.30
N GLN A 311 -37.25 24.53 10.38
CA GLN A 311 -36.36 25.57 10.89
C GLN A 311 -35.31 25.87 9.84
N GLU A 312 -35.06 27.15 9.61
CA GLU A 312 -33.97 27.57 8.74
C GLU A 312 -32.64 27.24 9.42
N ARG A 313 -31.90 26.31 8.81
CA ARG A 313 -30.59 25.86 9.26
C ARG A 313 -29.66 25.62 8.07
N GLU A 314 -28.37 25.72 8.31
CA GLU A 314 -27.36 25.37 7.32
C GLU A 314 -27.42 23.87 6.97
N THR A 315 -27.15 23.56 5.71
CA THR A 315 -27.06 22.21 5.19
C THR A 315 -25.63 21.69 5.29
N ILE A 316 -25.47 20.36 5.23
CA ILE A 316 -24.14 19.73 5.29
C ILE A 316 -23.85 19.12 3.92
N ASP A 317 -22.88 19.70 3.23
CA ASP A 317 -22.45 19.28 1.89
C ASP A 317 -21.25 18.33 1.98
N LEU A 318 -21.17 17.38 1.05
CA LEU A 318 -19.95 16.60 0.81
C LEU A 318 -18.93 17.46 0.07
N LEU A 319 -17.65 17.33 0.45
CA LEU A 319 -16.55 17.98 -0.28
C LEU A 319 -16.38 17.45 -1.70
N MET A 320 -16.58 16.14 -1.90
CA MET A 320 -16.36 15.44 -3.17
C MET A 320 -17.52 14.48 -3.46
N PRO A 321 -18.70 14.98 -3.83
CA PRO A 321 -19.83 14.12 -4.14
C PRO A 321 -19.60 13.35 -5.44
N MET A 322 -19.99 12.07 -5.46
CA MET A 322 -19.90 11.22 -6.65
C MET A 322 -21.01 11.50 -7.67
N SER A 323 -22.12 12.10 -7.23
CA SER A 323 -23.27 12.49 -8.05
C SER A 323 -23.91 13.72 -7.44
N GLU A 324 -24.42 14.62 -8.29
CA GLU A 324 -25.18 15.79 -7.84
C GLU A 324 -26.44 15.40 -7.07
N ALA A 325 -27.08 14.28 -7.42
CA ALA A 325 -28.24 13.76 -6.70
C ALA A 325 -27.93 13.35 -5.24
N HIS A 326 -26.64 13.21 -4.89
CA HIS A 326 -26.17 12.78 -3.58
C HIS A 326 -25.05 13.70 -3.07
N SER A 327 -25.30 15.00 -3.05
CA SER A 327 -24.31 16.00 -2.63
C SER A 327 -24.45 16.49 -1.19
N THR A 328 -25.67 16.51 -0.67
CA THR A 328 -25.99 17.25 0.55
C THR A 328 -26.90 16.44 1.48
N LEU A 329 -26.64 16.45 2.79
CA LEU A 329 -27.48 15.75 3.75
C LEU A 329 -28.88 16.37 3.83
N ARG A 330 -29.90 15.52 3.76
CA ARG A 330 -31.31 15.90 3.85
C ARG A 330 -31.68 16.46 5.23
N GLN A 331 -32.45 17.54 5.27
CA GLN A 331 -33.10 18.02 6.50
C GLN A 331 -34.53 17.44 6.68
N SER A 332 -35.02 16.68 5.70
CA SER A 332 -36.32 15.99 5.72
C SER A 332 -36.23 14.62 5.03
N LEU A 333 -37.05 13.65 5.47
CA LEU A 333 -37.19 12.34 4.82
C LEU A 333 -38.10 12.40 3.58
N ILE A 334 -38.95 13.43 3.51
CA ILE A 334 -40.04 13.55 2.54
C ILE A 334 -39.56 13.58 1.08
N PRO A 335 -38.48 14.29 0.70
CA PRO A 335 -38.04 14.36 -0.70
C PRO A 335 -37.85 12.98 -1.34
N HIS A 336 -37.10 12.09 -0.69
CA HIS A 336 -36.89 10.75 -1.21
C HIS A 336 -38.09 9.82 -1.05
N LEU A 337 -38.96 10.04 -0.06
CA LEU A 337 -40.23 9.31 0.02
C LEU A 337 -41.13 9.67 -1.17
N ILE A 338 -41.16 10.94 -1.59
CA ILE A 338 -41.86 11.39 -2.79
C ILE A 338 -41.25 10.73 -4.03
N ASP A 339 -39.92 10.71 -4.14
CA ASP A 339 -39.23 10.08 -5.27
C ASP A 339 -39.54 8.58 -5.35
N ALA A 340 -39.55 7.89 -4.20
CA ALA A 340 -39.92 6.48 -4.12
C ALA A 340 -41.39 6.22 -4.52
N VAL A 341 -42.32 7.10 -4.13
CA VAL A 341 -43.72 7.05 -4.56
C VAL A 341 -43.83 7.30 -6.06
N ALA A 342 -43.19 8.35 -6.57
CA ALA A 342 -43.20 8.70 -8.00
C ALA A 342 -42.65 7.57 -8.87
N TYR A 343 -41.53 6.97 -8.45
CA TYR A 343 -40.92 5.80 -9.11
C TYR A 343 -41.88 4.60 -9.18
N ASN A 344 -42.63 4.34 -8.11
CA ASN A 344 -43.61 3.26 -8.04
C ASN A 344 -44.84 3.54 -8.91
N VAL A 345 -45.38 4.76 -8.86
CA VAL A 345 -46.52 5.17 -9.70
C VAL A 345 -46.16 5.07 -11.19
N ALA A 346 -44.95 5.49 -11.57
CA ALA A 346 -44.43 5.33 -12.94
C ALA A 346 -44.37 3.86 -13.38
N ARG A 347 -44.28 2.92 -12.43
CA ARG A 347 -44.31 1.46 -12.66
C ARG A 347 -45.69 0.84 -12.45
N LYS A 348 -46.75 1.66 -12.45
CA LYS A 348 -48.15 1.26 -12.29
C LYS A 348 -48.49 0.69 -10.89
N ASN A 349 -47.62 0.87 -9.91
CA ASN A 349 -47.95 0.62 -8.51
C ASN A 349 -48.67 1.87 -7.97
N SER A 350 -50.01 1.93 -8.12
CA SER A 350 -50.81 3.11 -7.77
C SER A 350 -51.09 3.24 -6.26
N ASN A 351 -50.94 2.17 -5.49
CA ASN A 351 -51.26 2.12 -4.06
C ASN A 351 -49.98 2.01 -3.21
N VAL A 352 -49.30 3.13 -3.00
CA VAL A 352 -48.03 3.18 -2.26
C VAL A 352 -48.25 3.75 -0.85
N ARG A 353 -47.79 3.03 0.17
CA ARG A 353 -47.84 3.45 1.58
C ARG A 353 -46.48 3.17 2.20
N LEU A 354 -45.75 4.22 2.57
CA LEU A 354 -44.38 4.14 3.07
C LEU A 354 -44.26 4.86 4.42
N TYR A 355 -43.37 4.36 5.28
CA TYR A 355 -42.83 5.09 6.42
C TYR A 355 -41.31 4.86 6.47
N GLU A 356 -40.56 5.77 7.09
CA GLU A 356 -39.10 5.66 7.27
C GLU A 356 -38.71 5.90 8.74
#